data_AF-A0A554X2Z0-F1
#
_entry.id   AF-A0A554X2Z0-F1
#
_cell.length_a   1.000
_cell.length_b   1.000
_cell.length_c   1.000
_cell.angle_alpha   90.00
_cell.angle_beta   90.00
_cell.angle_gamma   90.00
#
_symmetry.space_group_name_H-M   'P 1'
#
loop_
_entity.id
_entity.type
_entity.pdbx_description
1 polymer ?
#
loop_
_entity_poly.entity_id
_entity_poly.type
_entity_poly.pdbx_seq_one_letter_code
_entity_poly.pdbx_strand_id
1 'polypeptide(L)'
;MSLPVKAVDRLFERLALTYGAAWMRQWEGLDVNDIKALWAHELAGYASRLDAIAWALEHLPPRCPNIIEFKALCREAPRHEPLPLPEPPADPARVKAELAKLGHKPPSERASGPVTVDHKAWAKRIIARHEQGEKIRPISLRIAREALRMGGA
;
A
#
# COMPACT_ATOMS: atom_id res chain seq x y z
N MET A 1 -14.13 2.34 -26.61
CA MET A 1 -14.89 3.45 -25.99
C MET A 1 -14.06 4.70 -26.18
N SER A 2 -14.53 5.71 -26.92
CA SER A 2 -13.81 6.98 -27.10
C SER A 2 -14.21 7.99 -26.02
N LEU A 3 -13.35 8.96 -25.74
CA LEU A 3 -13.70 10.08 -24.86
C LEU A 3 -14.85 10.91 -25.49
N PRO A 4 -15.79 11.48 -24.71
CA PRO A 4 -16.86 12.30 -25.27
C PRO A 4 -16.29 13.52 -26.01
N VAL A 5 -16.81 13.79 -27.22
CA VAL A 5 -16.32 14.88 -28.10
C VAL A 5 -16.27 16.22 -27.38
N LYS A 6 -17.32 16.56 -26.60
CA LYS A 6 -17.38 17.81 -25.82
C LYS A 6 -16.24 17.95 -24.80
N ALA A 7 -15.74 16.84 -24.24
CA ALA A 7 -14.64 16.87 -23.28
C ALA A 7 -13.29 17.11 -24.00
N VAL A 8 -13.13 16.55 -25.20
CA VAL A 8 -11.96 16.82 -26.05
C VAL A 8 -11.96 18.28 -26.52
N ASP A 9 -13.11 18.83 -26.92
CA ASP A 9 -13.22 20.23 -27.33
C ASP A 9 -12.80 21.18 -26.21
N ARG A 10 -13.33 20.99 -24.99
CA ARG A 10 -12.96 21.79 -23.82
C ARG A 10 -11.47 21.69 -23.47
N LEU A 11 -10.89 20.50 -23.65
CA LEU A 11 -9.46 20.29 -23.43
C LEU A 11 -8.62 21.07 -24.44
N PHE A 12 -9.01 21.05 -25.73
CA PHE A 12 -8.35 21.82 -26.78
C PHE A 12 -8.48 23.32 -26.56
N GLU A 13 -9.66 23.79 -26.15
CA GLU A 13 -9.87 25.19 -25.77
C GLU A 13 -8.95 25.59 -24.61
N ARG A 14 -8.86 24.77 -23.56
CA ARG A 14 -7.99 25.04 -22.41
C ARG A 14 -6.52 25.10 -22.80
N LEU A 15 -6.03 24.14 -23.59
CA LEU A 15 -4.64 24.11 -24.06
C LEU A 15 -4.33 25.29 -24.99
N ALA A 16 -5.26 25.67 -25.86
CA ALA A 16 -5.12 26.85 -26.70
C ALA A 16 -5.05 28.14 -25.88
N LEU A 17 -5.83 28.26 -24.79
CA LEU A 17 -5.77 29.42 -23.89
C LEU A 17 -4.48 29.47 -23.07
N THR A 18 -3.92 28.32 -22.68
CA THR A 18 -2.68 28.26 -21.89
C THR A 18 -1.43 28.52 -22.74
N TYR A 19 -1.33 27.91 -23.93
CA TYR A 19 -0.12 27.94 -24.75
C TYR A 19 -0.22 28.88 -25.97
N GLY A 20 -1.41 29.35 -26.31
CA GLY A 20 -1.65 30.29 -27.40
C GLY A 20 -1.10 29.83 -28.74
N ALA A 21 -0.31 30.69 -29.38
CA ALA A 21 0.26 30.43 -30.70
C ALA A 21 1.19 29.22 -30.76
N ALA A 22 1.77 28.76 -29.64
CA ALA A 22 2.57 27.54 -29.63
C ALA A 22 1.73 26.29 -29.90
N TRP A 23 0.53 26.23 -29.31
CA TRP A 23 -0.43 25.14 -29.55
C TRP A 23 -0.95 25.14 -30.98
N MET A 24 -1.30 26.32 -31.52
CA MET A 24 -1.83 26.39 -32.89
C MET A 24 -0.79 26.02 -33.95
N ARG A 25 0.46 26.45 -33.78
CA ARG A 25 1.57 26.12 -34.71
C ARG A 25 1.90 24.63 -34.75
N GLN A 26 1.68 23.89 -33.66
CA GLN A 26 1.96 22.46 -33.61
C GLN A 26 1.08 21.63 -34.55
N TRP A 27 -0.08 22.17 -34.93
CA TRP A 27 -1.09 21.49 -35.74
C TRP A 27 -1.34 22.18 -37.08
N GLU A 28 -0.46 23.10 -37.49
CA GLU A 28 -0.58 23.84 -38.74
C GLU A 28 -0.51 22.89 -39.95
N GLY A 29 -1.50 22.99 -40.84
CA GLY A 29 -1.60 22.14 -42.04
C GLY A 29 -2.27 20.76 -41.84
N LEU A 30 -2.75 20.45 -40.64
CA LEU A 30 -3.48 19.21 -40.33
C LEU A 30 -4.98 19.49 -40.07
N ASP A 31 -5.85 18.51 -40.33
CA ASP A 31 -7.27 18.62 -39.97
C ASP A 31 -7.43 18.49 -38.45
N VAL A 32 -8.01 19.53 -37.86
CA VAL A 32 -8.29 19.61 -36.42
C VAL A 32 -9.24 18.49 -35.97
N ASN A 33 -10.16 18.05 -36.82
CA ASN A 33 -11.09 16.97 -36.51
C ASN A 33 -10.36 15.63 -36.38
N ASP A 34 -9.39 15.34 -37.25
CA ASP A 34 -8.58 14.13 -37.18
C ASP A 34 -7.71 14.13 -35.91
N ILE A 35 -7.15 15.29 -35.56
CA ILE A 35 -6.36 15.44 -34.32
C ILE A 35 -7.25 15.22 -33.10
N LYS A 36 -8.44 15.81 -33.06
CA LYS A 36 -9.40 15.59 -31.97
C LYS A 36 -9.83 14.13 -31.88
N ALA A 37 -10.06 13.45 -33.01
CA ALA A 37 -10.39 12.03 -33.05
C ALA A 37 -9.25 11.17 -32.49
N LEU A 38 -8.00 11.48 -32.86
CA LEU A 38 -6.81 10.83 -32.32
C LEU A 38 -6.70 11.02 -30.80
N TRP A 39 -6.88 12.24 -30.30
CA TRP A 39 -6.87 12.54 -28.87
C TRP A 39 -8.01 11.83 -28.12
N ALA A 40 -9.21 11.78 -28.71
CA ALA A 40 -10.36 11.07 -28.14
C ALA A 40 -10.10 9.56 -28.01
N HIS A 41 -9.39 8.98 -28.98
CA HIS A 41 -8.99 7.58 -28.98
C HIS A 41 -7.87 7.31 -27.97
N GLU A 42 -6.82 8.13 -27.94
CA GLU A 42 -5.69 7.92 -27.02
C GLU A 42 -6.06 8.11 -25.54
N LEU A 43 -7.00 9.01 -25.26
CA LEU A 43 -7.52 9.28 -23.92
C LEU A 43 -8.74 8.42 -23.56
N ALA A 44 -9.16 7.51 -24.44
CA ALA A 44 -10.24 6.55 -24.20
C ALA A 44 -10.15 5.84 -22.84
N GLY A 45 -8.93 5.45 -22.44
CA GLY A 45 -8.68 4.75 -21.18
C GLY A 45 -8.98 5.59 -19.92
N TYR A 46 -9.09 6.90 -20.06
CA TYR A 46 -9.43 7.84 -19.00
C TYR A 46 -10.89 8.28 -19.03
N ALA A 47 -11.73 7.70 -19.91
CA ALA A 47 -13.14 8.06 -19.99
C ALA A 47 -13.90 7.81 -18.66
N SER A 48 -13.47 6.82 -17.87
CA SER A 48 -14.00 6.55 -16.52
C SER A 48 -13.30 7.34 -15.41
N ARG A 49 -12.19 8.04 -15.73
CA ARG A 49 -11.36 8.80 -14.78
C ARG A 49 -11.04 10.18 -15.32
N LEU A 50 -12.07 11.02 -15.41
CA LEU A 50 -11.95 12.42 -15.86
C LEU A 50 -11.19 13.29 -14.84
N ASP A 51 -11.13 12.87 -13.58
CA ASP A 51 -10.31 13.43 -12.52
C ASP A 51 -8.82 13.45 -12.88
N ALA A 52 -8.31 12.39 -13.50
CA ALA A 52 -6.92 12.32 -13.95
C ALA A 52 -6.61 13.36 -15.05
N ILE A 53 -7.57 13.61 -15.95
CA ILE A 53 -7.44 14.62 -17.00
C ILE A 53 -7.50 16.03 -16.39
N ALA A 54 -8.39 16.27 -15.43
CA ALA A 54 -8.46 17.53 -14.71
C ALA A 54 -7.15 17.83 -13.97
N TRP A 55 -6.60 16.83 -13.27
CA TRP A 55 -5.31 16.96 -12.59
C TRP A 55 -4.17 17.29 -13.56
N ALA A 56 -4.13 16.65 -14.73
CA ALA A 56 -3.15 16.95 -15.77
C ALA A 56 -3.29 18.37 -16.33
N LEU A 57 -4.51 18.91 -16.43
CA LEU A 57 -4.74 20.30 -16.85
C LEU A 57 -4.33 21.33 -15.80
N GLU A 58 -4.21 20.95 -14.53
CA GLU A 58 -3.69 21.80 -13.45
C GLU A 58 -2.16 21.77 -13.39
N HIS A 59 -1.54 20.66 -13.81
CA HIS A 59 -0.09 20.42 -13.75
C HIS A 59 0.57 20.53 -15.14
N LEU A 60 0.15 21.52 -15.92
CA LEU A 60 0.60 21.70 -17.29
C LEU A 60 2.09 22.11 -17.36
N PRO A 61 2.91 21.47 -18.22
CA PRO A 61 4.31 21.82 -18.39
C PRO A 61 4.48 23.20 -19.06
N PRO A 62 5.65 23.85 -18.94
CA PRO A 62 5.90 25.16 -19.59
C PRO A 62 5.94 25.06 -21.12
N ARG A 63 6.29 23.90 -21.66
CA ARG A 63 6.23 23.61 -23.11
C ARG A 63 4.88 22.98 -23.44
N CYS A 64 4.33 23.38 -24.58
CA CYS A 64 3.14 22.77 -25.18
C CYS A 64 3.32 21.24 -25.35
N PRO A 65 2.52 20.41 -24.64
CA PRO A 65 2.67 18.96 -24.68
C PRO A 65 2.00 18.36 -25.93
N ASN A 66 2.58 17.28 -26.45
CA ASN A 66 1.90 16.40 -27.41
C ASN A 66 0.99 15.38 -26.69
N ILE A 67 0.21 14.60 -27.44
CA ILE A 67 -0.72 13.60 -26.87
C ILE A 67 -0.02 12.55 -26.01
N ILE A 68 1.20 12.15 -26.36
CA ILE A 68 1.98 11.13 -25.63
C ILE A 68 2.43 11.70 -24.28
N GLU A 69 2.95 12.93 -24.29
CA GLU A 69 3.37 13.67 -23.10
C GLU A 69 2.17 13.94 -22.19
N PHE A 70 1.04 14.40 -22.75
CA PHE A 70 -0.17 14.64 -21.98
C PHE A 70 -0.74 13.34 -21.38
N LYS A 71 -0.67 12.23 -22.11
CA LYS A 71 -1.06 10.91 -21.63
C LYS A 71 -0.16 10.43 -20.48
N ALA A 72 1.14 10.74 -20.54
CA ALA A 72 2.07 10.46 -19.45
C ALA A 72 1.71 11.28 -18.20
N LEU A 73 1.40 12.57 -18.36
CA LEU A 73 0.95 13.44 -17.27
C LEU A 73 -0.34 12.91 -16.61
N CYS A 74 -1.30 12.42 -17.41
CA CYS A 74 -2.51 11.78 -16.88
C CYS A 74 -2.22 10.49 -16.06
N ARG A 75 -1.07 9.83 -16.27
CA ARG A 75 -0.66 8.64 -15.49
C ARG A 75 -0.08 8.99 -14.13
N GLU A 76 0.51 10.17 -14.01
CA GLU A 76 1.09 10.68 -12.75
C GLU A 76 0.01 11.11 -11.75
N ALA A 77 -1.21 11.36 -12.24
CA ALA A 77 -2.34 11.69 -11.39
C ALA A 77 -2.51 10.66 -10.24
N PRO A 78 -2.63 11.13 -8.98
CA PRO A 78 -2.82 10.26 -7.82
C PRO A 78 -4.02 9.33 -8.04
N ARG A 79 -3.81 8.03 -7.86
CA ARG A 79 -4.93 7.08 -7.92
C ARG A 79 -5.69 7.20 -6.61
N HIS A 80 -6.90 7.76 -6.67
CA HIS A 80 -7.84 7.61 -5.56
C HIS A 80 -8.14 6.14 -5.38
N GLU A 81 -7.66 5.57 -4.28
CA GLU A 81 -7.97 4.20 -3.89
C GLU A 81 -9.46 4.19 -3.53
N PRO A 82 -10.30 3.40 -4.23
CA PRO A 82 -11.71 3.33 -3.89
C PRO A 82 -11.81 2.82 -2.45
N LEU A 83 -12.73 3.42 -1.68
CA LEU A 83 -13.03 2.98 -0.32
C LEU A 83 -13.22 1.45 -0.34
N PRO A 84 -12.53 0.71 0.53
CA PRO A 84 -12.71 -0.73 0.62
C PRO A 84 -14.20 -1.04 0.75
N LEU A 85 -14.68 -2.02 -0.02
CA LEU A 85 -16.03 -2.55 0.18
C LEU A 85 -16.16 -2.92 1.66
N PRO A 86 -17.33 -2.67 2.29
CA PRO A 86 -17.56 -3.11 3.66
C PRO A 86 -17.31 -4.62 3.70
N GLU A 87 -16.39 -5.03 4.57
CA GLU A 87 -16.06 -6.44 4.73
C GLU A 87 -17.35 -7.21 5.05
N PRO A 88 -17.60 -8.36 4.40
CA PRO A 88 -18.75 -9.17 4.77
C PRO A 88 -18.65 -9.49 6.26
N PRO A 89 -19.73 -9.32 7.04
CA PRO A 89 -19.69 -9.54 8.48
C PRO A 89 -19.16 -10.95 8.72
N ALA A 90 -18.07 -11.04 9.48
CA ALA A 90 -17.42 -12.31 9.75
C ALA A 90 -18.44 -13.28 10.34
N ASP A 91 -18.52 -14.49 9.76
CA ASP A 91 -19.39 -15.55 10.28
C ASP A 91 -19.02 -15.83 11.74
N PRO A 92 -19.93 -15.55 12.70
CA PRO A 92 -19.63 -15.68 14.12
C PRO A 92 -19.21 -17.10 14.52
N ALA A 93 -19.60 -18.12 13.73
CA ALA A 93 -19.20 -19.50 13.94
C ALA A 93 -17.69 -19.72 13.66
N ARG A 94 -17.14 -19.10 12.61
CA ARG A 94 -15.69 -19.15 12.31
C ARG A 94 -14.87 -18.39 13.35
N VAL A 95 -15.34 -17.20 13.75
CA VAL A 95 -14.65 -16.38 14.76
C VAL A 95 -14.55 -17.13 16.10
N LYS A 96 -15.64 -17.80 16.52
CA LYS A 96 -15.66 -18.63 17.73
C LYS A 96 -14.72 -19.85 17.63
N ALA A 97 -14.64 -20.49 16.47
CA ALA A 97 -13.77 -21.65 16.26
C ALA A 97 -12.27 -21.26 16.31
N GLU A 98 -11.90 -20.12 15.75
CA GLU A 98 -10.52 -19.62 15.80
C GLU A 98 -10.14 -19.08 17.21
N LEU A 99 -11.07 -18.40 17.90
CA LEU A 99 -10.91 -18.02 19.31
C LEU A 99 -10.73 -19.24 20.23
N ALA A 100 -11.40 -20.36 19.93
CA ALA A 100 -11.23 -21.60 20.68
C ALA A 100 -9.84 -22.22 20.47
N LYS A 101 -9.25 -22.08 19.27
CA LYS A 101 -7.86 -22.51 19.01
C LYS A 101 -6.83 -21.63 19.70
N LEU A 102 -7.13 -20.34 19.84
CA LEU A 102 -6.31 -19.36 20.58
C LEU A 102 -6.56 -19.41 22.11
N GLY A 103 -7.49 -20.25 22.55
CA GLY A 103 -7.83 -20.45 23.94
C GLY A 103 -6.62 -20.85 24.78
N HIS A 104 -6.05 -19.87 25.46
CA HIS A 104 -5.44 -20.09 26.77
C HIS A 104 -6.40 -20.95 27.59
N LYS A 105 -5.87 -22.00 28.24
CA LYS A 105 -6.65 -22.92 29.06
C LYS A 105 -7.69 -22.16 29.90
N PRO A 106 -8.93 -22.68 30.00
CA PRO A 106 -10.01 -22.03 30.72
C PRO A 106 -9.56 -21.71 32.16
N PRO A 107 -10.04 -20.61 32.76
CA PRO A 107 -9.66 -20.21 34.12
C PRO A 107 -9.87 -21.31 35.18
N SER A 108 -10.75 -22.27 34.93
CA SER A 108 -11.06 -23.41 35.80
C SER A 108 -9.94 -24.46 35.92
N GLU A 109 -8.94 -24.46 35.03
CA GLU A 109 -7.73 -25.28 35.17
C GLU A 109 -6.52 -24.49 35.71
N ARG A 110 -6.68 -23.19 35.96
CA ARG A 110 -5.67 -22.42 36.69
C ARG A 110 -5.81 -22.82 38.15
N ALA A 111 -5.03 -23.82 38.54
CA ALA A 111 -4.87 -24.24 39.93
C ALA A 111 -4.82 -22.99 40.81
N SER A 112 -5.78 -22.88 41.73
CA SER A 112 -5.90 -21.76 42.66
C SER A 112 -4.75 -21.86 43.67
N GLY A 113 -3.60 -21.35 43.28
CA GLY A 113 -2.40 -21.22 44.08
C GLY A 113 -1.48 -20.19 43.43
N PRO A 114 -0.57 -19.54 44.17
CA PRO A 114 0.39 -18.62 43.57
C PRO A 114 1.24 -19.39 42.57
N VAL A 115 1.00 -19.18 41.27
CA VAL A 115 1.86 -19.72 40.21
C VAL A 115 3.17 -18.95 40.29
N THR A 116 4.13 -19.49 41.03
CA THR A 116 5.50 -18.98 41.04
C THR A 116 6.11 -19.30 39.68
N VAL A 117 5.98 -18.38 38.73
CA VAL A 117 6.64 -18.50 37.42
C VAL A 117 8.14 -18.39 37.67
N ASP A 118 8.89 -19.46 37.41
CA ASP A 118 10.35 -19.44 37.49
C ASP A 118 10.91 -18.62 36.32
N HIS A 119 11.09 -17.32 36.55
CA HIS A 119 11.66 -16.38 35.61
C HIS A 119 13.12 -16.72 35.20
N LYS A 120 13.76 -17.68 35.87
CA LYS A 120 15.13 -18.15 35.58
C LYS A 120 15.17 -19.57 35.01
N ALA A 121 14.02 -20.17 34.67
CA ALA A 121 13.93 -21.50 34.08
C ALA A 121 14.73 -21.62 32.76
N TRP A 122 14.79 -20.54 31.98
CA TRP A 122 15.56 -20.50 30.73
C TRP A 122 17.07 -20.66 30.98
N ALA A 123 17.60 -20.07 32.07
CA ALA A 123 19.02 -20.13 32.41
C ALA A 123 19.43 -21.53 32.87
N LYS A 124 18.61 -22.18 33.69
CA LYS A 124 18.80 -23.59 34.11
C LYS A 124 18.83 -24.52 32.90
N ARG A 125 17.94 -24.31 31.92
CA ARG A 125 17.87 -25.11 30.68
C ARG A 125 19.14 -24.98 29.84
N ILE A 126 19.71 -23.78 29.73
CA ILE A 126 20.96 -23.55 28.99
C ILE A 126 22.13 -24.31 29.64
N ILE A 127 22.24 -24.27 30.97
CA ILE A 127 23.31 -24.96 31.69
C ILE A 127 23.16 -26.48 31.54
N ALA A 128 21.95 -27.01 31.73
CA ALA A 128 21.67 -28.45 31.58
C ALA A 128 22.02 -28.98 30.17
N ARG A 129 21.69 -28.22 29.11
CA ARG A 129 22.04 -28.59 27.72
C ARG A 129 23.56 -28.64 27.49
N HIS A 130 24.30 -27.71 28.09
CA HIS A 130 25.77 -27.74 28.02
C HIS A 130 26.38 -28.89 28.81
N GLU A 131 25.82 -29.21 29.99
CA GLU A 131 26.23 -30.38 30.79
C GLU A 131 25.94 -31.70 30.06
N GLN A 132 24.89 -31.74 29.23
CA GLN A 132 24.59 -32.84 28.31
C GLN A 132 25.52 -32.92 27.09
N GLY A 133 26.54 -32.07 27.00
CA GLY A 133 27.55 -32.08 25.94
C GLY A 133 27.19 -31.27 24.69
N GLU A 134 26.10 -30.51 24.73
CA GLU A 134 25.73 -29.63 23.62
C GLU A 134 26.67 -28.43 23.55
N LYS A 135 27.20 -28.14 22.35
CA LYS A 135 28.10 -26.99 22.12
C LYS A 135 27.32 -25.68 22.14
N ILE A 136 27.20 -25.09 23.33
CA ILE A 136 26.56 -23.77 23.53
C ILE A 136 27.61 -22.67 23.43
N ARG A 137 27.23 -21.53 22.84
CA ARG A 137 28.09 -20.34 22.74
C ARG A 137 28.58 -19.91 24.14
N PRO A 138 29.89 -19.64 24.33
CA PRO A 138 30.45 -19.30 25.65
C PRO A 138 29.75 -18.11 26.34
N ILE A 139 29.31 -17.12 25.56
CA ILE A 139 28.61 -15.94 26.05
C ILE A 139 27.25 -16.28 26.68
N SER A 140 26.52 -17.24 26.11
CA SER A 140 25.20 -17.66 26.59
C SER A 140 25.30 -18.41 27.91
N LEU A 141 26.37 -19.17 28.11
CA LEU A 141 26.66 -19.85 29.37
C LEU A 141 27.03 -18.86 30.48
N ARG A 142 27.84 -17.84 30.15
CA ARG A 142 28.21 -16.80 31.10
C ARG A 142 26.97 -16.08 31.62
N ILE A 143 26.09 -15.62 30.73
CA ILE A 143 24.87 -14.88 31.11
C ILE A 143 23.88 -15.77 31.87
N ALA A 144 23.73 -17.04 31.48
CA ALA A 144 22.87 -17.98 32.22
C ALA A 144 23.36 -18.20 33.67
N ARG A 145 24.68 -18.35 33.87
CA ARG A 145 25.28 -18.47 35.21
C ARG A 145 25.11 -17.18 36.03
N GLU A 146 25.30 -16.02 35.39
CA GLU A 146 25.15 -14.71 36.02
C GLU A 146 23.70 -14.46 36.47
N ALA A 147 22.72 -14.81 35.64
CA ALA A 147 21.30 -14.70 35.94
C ALA A 147 20.89 -15.53 37.18
N LEU A 148 21.48 -16.73 37.37
CA LEU A 148 21.24 -17.54 38.56
C LEU A 148 21.91 -16.96 39.82
N ARG A 149 23.09 -16.34 39.68
CA ARG A 149 23.82 -15.73 40.79
C ARG A 149 23.13 -14.48 41.36
N MET A 150 22.48 -13.67 40.52
CA MET A 150 21.75 -12.45 40.91
C MET A 150 20.42 -12.68 41.66
N GLY A 151 20.14 -13.90 42.15
CA GLY A 151 18.90 -14.20 42.91
C GLY A 151 19.11 -14.74 44.31
N GLY A 152 20.34 -14.70 44.83
CA GLY A 152 20.65 -15.03 46.21
C GLY A 152 21.04 -13.76 46.97
N ALA A 153 20.03 -12.99 47.37
CA ALA A 153 20.09 -11.92 48.36
C ALA A 153 18.72 -11.81 49.02
#